data_AF-A0A957YRW7-F1
#
_entry.id   AF-A0A957YRW7-F1
#
_cell.length_a   1.000
_cell.length_b   1.000
_cell.length_c   1.000
_cell.angle_alpha   90.00
_cell.angle_beta   90.00
_cell.angle_gamma   90.00
#
_symmetry.space_group_name_H-M   'P 1'
#
loop_
_entity.id
_entity.type
_entity.pdbx_description
1 polymer ?
#
loop_
_entity_poly.entity_id
_entity_poly.type
_entity_poly.pdbx_seq_one_letter_code
_entity_poly.pdbx_strand_id
1 'polypeptide(L)'
;MFLHTRRLLLRNFNASDLEAFLAYRNDPAVARYQSWDVPYPREKGEEFIAEMSDIHAPKQGHWFQLALELKETGALIGDAAFCIKDDDARQAVIGF
;
A
#
# COMPACT_ATOMS: atom_id res chain seq x y z
N MET A 1 6.43 -5.26 -11.60
CA MET A 1 7.60 -5.33 -10.69
C MET A 1 8.25 -3.97 -10.69
N PHE A 2 8.26 -3.23 -9.58
CA PHE A 2 8.50 -1.78 -9.65
C PHE A 2 9.75 -1.26 -8.91
N LEU A 3 10.26 -1.91 -7.86
CA LEU A 3 11.59 -1.57 -7.34
C LEU A 3 12.18 -2.70 -6.49
N HIS A 4 13.49 -2.90 -6.61
CA HIS A 4 14.25 -3.84 -5.78
C HIS A 4 15.28 -3.07 -4.97
N THR A 5 15.29 -3.31 -3.66
CA THR A 5 16.37 -2.83 -2.78
C THR A 5 17.17 -4.02 -2.26
N ARG A 6 18.13 -3.78 -1.36
CA ARG A 6 18.87 -4.87 -0.70
C ARG A 6 17.95 -5.85 0.03
N ARG A 7 16.90 -5.35 0.70
CA ARG A 7 16.04 -6.16 1.58
C ARG A 7 14.60 -6.30 1.10
N LEU A 8 14.14 -5.36 0.26
CA LEU A 8 12.73 -5.22 -0.07
C LEU A 8 12.46 -5.38 -1.56
N LEU A 9 11.31 -5.97 -1.85
CA LEU A 9 10.63 -5.88 -3.14
C LEU A 9 9.43 -4.95 -2.99
N LEU A 10 9.37 -3.91 -3.83
CA LEU A 10 8.19 -3.06 -3.96
C LEU A 10 7.39 -3.55 -5.16
N ARG A 11 6.17 -3.99 -4.90
CA ARG A 11 5.28 -4.62 -5.89
C ARG A 11 3.84 -4.21 -5.67
N ASN A 12 2.99 -4.55 -6.64
CA ASN A 12 1.55 -4.50 -6.43
C ASN A 12 1.16 -5.42 -5.28
N PHE A 13 0.02 -5.12 -4.68
CA PHE A 13 -0.64 -6.04 -3.76
C PHE A 13 -1.05 -7.32 -4.48
N ASN A 14 -1.29 -8.37 -3.70
CA ASN A 14 -1.95 -9.58 -4.16
C ASN A 14 -2.84 -10.14 -3.03
N ALA A 15 -3.74 -11.07 -3.36
CA ALA A 15 -4.72 -11.58 -2.41
C ALA A 15 -4.13 -12.18 -1.10
N SER A 16 -2.92 -12.76 -1.15
CA SER A 16 -2.26 -13.35 0.03
C SER A 16 -1.77 -12.32 1.06
N ASP A 17 -1.75 -11.03 0.69
CA ASP A 17 -1.32 -9.94 1.56
C ASP A 17 -2.38 -9.55 2.61
N LEU A 18 -3.64 -9.96 2.43
CA LEU A 18 -4.80 -9.45 3.18
C LEU A 18 -4.66 -9.57 4.69
N GLU A 19 -4.21 -10.72 5.19
CA GLU A 19 -4.10 -10.93 6.63
C GLU A 19 -3.05 -10.01 7.27
N ALA A 20 -1.88 -9.87 6.63
CA ALA A 20 -0.84 -8.97 7.10
C ALA A 20 -1.28 -7.50 7.00
N PHE A 21 -1.96 -7.14 5.91
CA PHE A 21 -2.51 -5.82 5.66
C PHE A 21 -3.54 -5.39 6.73
N LEU A 22 -4.50 -6.26 7.02
CA LEU A 22 -5.49 -6.03 8.07
C LEU A 22 -4.85 -6.00 9.46
N ALA A 23 -3.83 -6.82 9.71
CA ALA A 23 -3.14 -6.86 11.00
C ALA A 23 -2.55 -5.49 11.36
N TYR A 24 -1.76 -4.87 10.47
CA TYR A 24 -1.19 -3.55 10.78
C TYR A 24 -2.19 -2.41 10.63
N ARG A 25 -3.20 -2.47 9.75
CA ARG A 25 -4.24 -1.43 9.70
C ARG A 25 -5.12 -1.38 10.94
N ASN A 26 -5.27 -2.52 11.62
CA ASN A 26 -6.00 -2.63 12.89
C ASN A 26 -5.10 -2.45 14.12
N ASP A 27 -3.79 -2.27 13.96
CA ASP A 27 -2.91 -1.93 15.08
C ASP A 27 -3.18 -0.48 15.51
N PRO A 28 -3.61 -0.22 16.76
CA PRO A 28 -3.89 1.13 17.24
C PRO A 28 -2.68 2.08 17.16
N ALA A 29 -1.46 1.55 17.27
CA ALA A 29 -0.24 2.35 17.15
C ALA A 29 -0.02 2.83 15.71
N VAL A 30 -0.35 2.00 14.72
CA VAL A 30 -0.27 2.34 13.30
C VAL A 30 -1.40 3.29 12.91
N ALA A 31 -2.64 3.01 13.34
CA ALA A 31 -3.81 3.79 12.96
C ALA A 31 -3.87 5.19 13.61
N ARG A 32 -3.08 5.44 14.67
CA ARG A 32 -3.14 6.67 15.48
C ARG A 32 -3.09 7.98 14.68
N TYR A 33 -2.34 8.00 13.57
CA TYR A 33 -2.13 9.19 12.74
C TYR A 33 -2.78 9.09 11.36
N GLN A 34 -3.62 8.07 11.17
CA GLN A 34 -4.16 7.70 9.89
C GLN A 34 -5.61 8.14 9.77
N SER A 35 -6.08 8.27 8.52
CA SER A 35 -7.43 8.78 8.22
C SER A 35 -8.50 7.68 8.19
N TRP A 36 -8.24 6.52 8.79
CA TRP A 36 -9.19 5.41 8.88
C TRP A 36 -9.48 5.03 10.33
N ASP A 37 -10.65 4.47 10.55
CA ASP A 37 -11.07 3.99 11.86
C ASP A 37 -10.63 2.54 12.10
N VAL A 38 -10.47 2.20 13.38
CA VAL A 38 -10.29 0.82 13.86
C VAL A 38 -11.61 0.37 14.51
N PRO A 39 -12.16 -0.81 14.15
CA PRO A 39 -11.58 -1.80 13.25
C PRO A 39 -11.70 -1.43 11.77
N TYR A 40 -10.62 -1.63 11.02
CA TYR A 40 -10.60 -1.54 9.57
C TYR A 40 -11.36 -2.74 8.97
N PRO A 41 -12.47 -2.52 8.22
CA PRO A 41 -13.30 -3.61 7.73
C PRO A 41 -12.54 -4.53 6.76
N ARG A 42 -12.72 -5.85 6.91
CA ARG A 42 -12.12 -6.85 6.01
C ARG A 42 -12.49 -6.62 4.56
N GLU A 43 -13.77 -6.40 4.29
CA GLU A 43 -14.33 -6.16 2.94
C GLU A 43 -13.62 -4.98 2.25
N LYS A 44 -13.41 -3.87 2.99
CA LYS A 44 -12.63 -2.73 2.48
C LYS A 44 -11.17 -3.09 2.17
N GLY A 45 -10.57 -4.00 2.93
CA GLY A 45 -9.22 -4.49 2.67
C GLY A 45 -9.13 -5.37 1.43
N GLU A 46 -10.14 -6.21 1.21
CA GLU A 46 -10.27 -7.03 0.00
C GLU A 46 -10.45 -6.15 -1.25
N GLU A 47 -11.36 -5.17 -1.19
CA GLU A 47 -11.58 -4.18 -2.26
C GLU A 47 -10.30 -3.40 -2.58
N PHE A 48 -9.61 -2.91 -1.53
CA PHE A 48 -8.36 -2.17 -1.68
C PHE A 48 -7.28 -3.01 -2.36
N ILE A 49 -7.08 -4.26 -1.91
CA ILE A 49 -6.08 -5.17 -2.48
C ILE A 49 -6.42 -5.48 -3.94
N ALA A 50 -7.70 -5.72 -4.26
CA ALA A 50 -8.13 -5.96 -5.63
C ALA A 50 -7.82 -4.75 -6.52
N GLU A 51 -8.16 -3.54 -6.08
CA GLU A 51 -7.88 -2.30 -6.82
C GLU A 51 -6.36 -2.11 -7.05
N MET A 52 -5.55 -2.25 -6.01
CA MET A 52 -4.09 -2.05 -6.11
C MET A 52 -3.38 -3.19 -6.87
N SER A 53 -3.99 -4.37 -6.96
CA SER A 53 -3.46 -5.48 -7.76
C SER A 53 -3.53 -5.18 -9.25
N ASP A 54 -4.61 -4.52 -9.70
CA ASP A 54 -4.93 -4.28 -11.12
C ASP A 54 -4.29 -3.01 -11.71
N ILE A 55 -3.74 -2.12 -10.88
CA ILE A 55 -3.11 -0.88 -11.36
C ILE A 55 -1.69 -1.16 -11.87
N HIS A 56 -1.47 -0.88 -13.16
CA HIS A 56 -0.18 -1.08 -13.83
C HIS A 56 0.67 0.20 -13.93
N ALA A 57 0.08 1.37 -13.73
CA ALA A 57 0.76 2.66 -13.72
C ALA A 57 0.00 3.67 -12.84
N PRO A 58 0.71 4.53 -12.09
CA PRO A 58 0.07 5.59 -11.31
C PRO A 58 -0.58 6.63 -12.23
N LYS A 59 -1.72 7.15 -11.80
CA LYS A 59 -2.44 8.24 -12.49
C LYS A 59 -2.36 9.52 -11.66
N GLN A 60 -2.17 10.66 -12.32
CA GLN A 60 -2.19 11.97 -11.65
C GLN A 60 -3.50 12.17 -10.89
N GLY A 61 -3.42 12.78 -9.70
CA GLY A 61 -4.56 13.02 -8.81
C GLY A 61 -5.08 11.77 -8.07
N HIS A 62 -4.54 10.59 -8.35
CA HIS A 62 -4.96 9.34 -7.71
C HIS A 62 -3.84 8.76 -6.85
N TRP A 63 -4.22 8.24 -5.68
CA TRP A 63 -3.32 7.47 -4.84
C TRP A 63 -3.00 6.13 -5.48
N PHE A 64 -1.73 5.76 -5.44
CA PHE A 64 -1.26 4.43 -5.79
C PHE A 64 -0.35 3.92 -4.69
N GLN A 65 -0.55 2.67 -4.29
CA GLN A 65 0.08 2.10 -3.12
C GLN A 65 0.80 0.79 -3.47
N LEU A 66 2.05 0.68 -3.04
CA LEU A 66 2.89 -0.49 -3.25
C LEU A 66 3.04 -1.26 -1.95
N ALA A 67 2.91 -2.58 -2.06
CA ALA A 67 3.25 -3.53 -1.01
C ALA A 67 4.78 -3.58 -0.82
N LEU A 68 5.23 -3.49 0.44
CA LEU A 68 6.62 -3.67 0.83
C LEU A 68 6.83 -5.12 1.27
N GLU A 69 7.37 -5.95 0.38
CA GLU A 69 7.69 -7.34 0.68
C GLU A 69 9.13 -7.48 1.19
N LEU A 70 9.31 -8.21 2.29
CA LEU A 70 10.62 -8.62 2.78
C LEU A 70 11.13 -9.83 2.01
N LYS A 71 12.23 -9.66 1.26
CA LYS A 71 12.76 -10.70 0.35
C LYS A 71 13.12 -12.02 1.01
N GLU A 72 13.51 -11.98 2.28
CA GLU A 72 13.93 -13.17 3.03
C GLU A 72 12.77 -14.13 3.29
N THR A 73 11.57 -13.59 3.51
CA THR A 73 10.41 -14.36 3.96
C THR A 73 9.24 -14.34 2.99
N GLY A 74 9.25 -13.41 2.02
CA GLY A 74 8.10 -13.12 1.17
C GLY A 74 6.95 -12.42 1.90
N ALA A 75 7.14 -12.02 3.16
CA ALA A 75 6.09 -11.40 3.96
C ALA A 75 5.87 -9.94 3.56
N LEU A 76 4.59 -9.53 3.52
CA LEU A 76 4.23 -8.12 3.52
C LEU A 76 4.58 -7.52 4.90
N ILE A 77 5.40 -6.47 4.90
CA ILE A 77 5.82 -5.79 6.14
C ILE A 77 5.34 -4.35 6.25
N GLY A 78 4.56 -3.88 5.28
CA GLY A 78 4.02 -2.52 5.23
C GLY A 78 3.71 -2.12 3.80
N ASP A 79 3.38 -0.85 3.61
CA ASP A 79 3.02 -0.31 2.31
C ASP A 79 3.52 1.13 2.18
N ALA A 80 3.70 1.60 0.95
CA ALA A 80 4.07 2.97 0.66
C ALA A 80 3.15 3.52 -0.45
N ALA A 81 2.52 4.65 -0.17
CA ALA A 81 1.61 5.33 -1.06
C ALA A 81 2.27 6.54 -1.71
N PHE A 82 1.89 6.83 -2.93
CA PHE A 82 2.20 8.11 -3.56
C PHE A 82 1.05 8.60 -4.44
N CYS A 83 0.93 9.91 -4.55
CA CYS A 83 -0.05 10.58 -5.41
C CYS A 83 0.68 11.67 -6.19
N ILE A 84 0.77 11.49 -7.51
CA ILE A 84 1.31 12.52 -8.41
C ILE A 84 0.28 13.64 -8.48
N LYS A 85 0.70 14.89 -8.30
CA LYS A 85 -0.23 16.02 -8.32
C LYS A 85 -0.96 16.11 -9.67
N ASP A 86 -2.22 16.51 -9.62
CA ASP A 86 -3.06 16.66 -10.81
C ASP A 86 -2.58 17.83 -11.69
N ASP A 87 -2.09 18.90 -11.06
CA ASP A 87 -1.66 20.15 -11.71
C ASP A 87 -0.17 20.20 -12.08
N ASP A 88 0.68 19.32 -11.54
CA ASP A 88 2.10 19.21 -11.90
C ASP A 88 2.63 17.78 -11.77
N ALA A 89 2.82 17.10 -12.91
CA ALA A 89 3.30 15.72 -12.98
C ALA A 89 4.72 15.50 -12.42
N ARG A 90 5.48 16.56 -12.13
CA ARG A 90 6.83 16.48 -11.53
C ARG A 90 6.80 16.49 -10.01
N GLN A 91 5.63 16.67 -9.40
CA GLN A 91 5.45 16.71 -7.95
C GLN A 91 4.58 15.54 -7.51
N ALA A 92 4.93 14.94 -6.37
CA ALA A 92 4.13 13.90 -5.75
C ALA A 92 4.10 14.08 -4.23
N VAL A 93 3.02 13.63 -3.61
CA VAL A 93 2.93 13.41 -2.16
C VAL A 93 3.21 11.94 -1.89
N ILE A 94 3.94 11.64 -0.82
CA ILE A 94 4.24 10.28 -0.37
C ILE A 94 3.73 10.06 1.05
N GLY A 95 3.35 8.82 1.38
CA GLY A 95 2.97 8.37 2.73
C GLY A 95 3.40 6.92 2.95
N PHE A 96 3.75 6.57 4.19
CA PHE A 96 4.20 5.25 4.62
C PHE A 96 4.09 5.09 6.14
#